data_AF-A0A1E5V8F2-F1
#
_entry.id   AF-A0A1E5V8F2-F1
#
_cell.length_a   1.000
_cell.length_b   1.000
_cell.length_c   1.000
_cell.angle_alpha   90.00
_cell.angle_beta   90.00
_cell.angle_gamma   90.00
#
_symmetry.space_group_name_H-M   'P 1'
#
loop_
_entity.id
_entity.type
_entity.pdbx_description
1 polymer ?
#
loop_
_entity_poly.entity_id
_entity_poly.type
_entity_poly.pdbx_seq_one_letter_code
_entity_poly.pdbx_strand_id
1 'polypeptide(L)'
;MDFARKKPVRVKSIGDRPILAGTSSCLGGWCPATRLGLRPNTVYWMSPEDKRLHVCDIGTGIEEVQEPCKGVAEASCQPFWMIPEHS
;
A
#
# COMPACT_ATOMS: atom_id res chain seq x y z
N MET A 1 -1.67 13.89 -15.93
CA MET A 1 -0.96 12.88 -16.77
C MET A 1 -2.02 11.92 -17.29
N ASP A 2 -2.17 11.77 -18.62
CA ASP A 2 -3.18 10.88 -19.21
C ASP A 2 -2.63 9.45 -19.32
N PHE A 3 -3.04 8.58 -18.39
CA PHE A 3 -2.64 7.17 -18.37
C PHE A 3 -3.51 6.30 -19.28
N ALA A 4 -4.68 6.77 -19.73
CA ALA A 4 -5.60 5.97 -20.54
C ALA A 4 -5.03 5.63 -21.93
N ARG A 5 -4.10 6.44 -22.42
CA ARG A 5 -3.42 6.22 -23.71
C ARG A 5 -2.15 5.38 -23.61
N LYS A 6 -1.72 4.98 -22.40
CA LYS A 6 -0.51 4.19 -22.20
C LYS A 6 -0.86 2.70 -22.10
N LYS A 7 -0.08 1.85 -22.77
CA LYS A 7 -0.21 0.40 -22.63
C LYS A 7 0.29 -0.01 -21.24
N PRO A 8 -0.51 -0.70 -20.41
CA PRO A 8 -0.03 -1.24 -19.15
C PRO A 8 1.02 -2.32 -19.43
N VAL A 9 2.11 -2.29 -18.67
CA VAL A 9 3.16 -3.31 -18.73
C VAL A 9 3.14 -4.07 -17.42
N ARG A 10 3.13 -5.41 -17.51
CA ARG A 10 3.23 -6.26 -16.34
C ARG A 10 4.66 -6.20 -15.81
N VAL A 11 4.81 -5.68 -14.59
CA VAL A 11 6.09 -5.63 -13.88
C VAL A 11 6.19 -6.86 -12.99
N LYS A 12 7.32 -7.56 -13.01
CA LYS A 12 7.59 -8.72 -12.14
C LYS A 12 8.23 -8.33 -10.81
N SER A 13 8.94 -7.20 -10.80
CA SER A 13 9.56 -6.68 -9.59
C SER A 13 9.73 -5.17 -9.61
N ILE A 14 9.44 -4.53 -8.48
CA ILE A 14 9.78 -3.13 -8.20
C ILE A 14 10.98 -3.00 -7.26
N GLY A 15 11.63 -4.10 -6.86
CA GLY A 15 12.82 -4.11 -5.99
C GLY A 15 12.49 -3.90 -4.51
N ASP A 16 13.39 -3.25 -3.76
CA ASP A 16 13.26 -2.91 -2.33
C ASP A 16 12.23 -1.79 -2.06
N ARG A 17 11.16 -1.76 -2.83
CA ARG A 17 10.17 -0.68 -2.80
C ARG A 17 8.80 -1.28 -2.56
N PRO A 18 8.18 -1.06 -1.40
CA PRO A 18 6.75 -1.14 -1.24
C PRO A 18 6.07 0.08 -1.87
N ILE A 19 4.86 -0.13 -2.39
CA ILE A 19 3.96 0.94 -2.81
C ILE A 19 2.84 1.01 -1.77
N LEU A 20 2.60 2.19 -1.20
CA LEU A 20 1.47 2.47 -0.32
C LEU A 20 0.44 3.24 -1.13
N ALA A 21 -0.74 2.66 -1.34
CA ALA A 21 -1.85 3.32 -2.01
C ALA A 21 -2.88 3.79 -0.97
N GLY A 22 -3.17 5.09 -0.98
CA GLY A 22 -4.22 5.69 -0.17
C GLY A 22 -5.56 5.72 -0.91
N THR A 23 -6.64 5.95 -0.17
CA THR A 23 -7.99 6.15 -0.74
C THR A 23 -8.30 7.63 -0.95
N SER A 24 -9.17 7.88 -1.93
CA SER A 24 -9.92 9.12 -2.30
C SER A 24 -9.16 10.44 -2.54
N SER A 25 -8.10 10.74 -1.79
CA SER A 25 -7.35 12.00 -1.85
C SER A 25 -5.86 11.85 -1.48
N CYS A 26 -5.47 10.72 -0.90
CA CYS A 26 -4.11 10.47 -0.45
C CYS A 26 -3.27 9.88 -1.61
N LEU A 27 -2.30 10.67 -2.06
CA LEU A 27 -1.31 10.27 -3.08
C LEU A 27 -0.60 8.99 -2.66
N GLY A 28 -0.47 8.07 -3.61
CA GLY A 28 0.32 6.86 -3.44
C GLY A 28 1.81 7.18 -3.33
N GLY A 29 2.48 6.52 -2.40
CA GLY A 29 3.90 6.72 -2.12
C GLY A 29 4.70 5.43 -2.22
N TRP A 30 6.02 5.55 -2.21
CA TRP A 30 6.93 4.43 -2.09
C TRP A 30 8.06 4.80 -1.13
N CYS A 31 8.59 3.81 -0.44
CA CYS A 31 9.69 3.96 0.50
C CYS A 31 10.63 2.76 0.42
N PRO A 32 11.87 2.83 0.94
CA PRO A 32 12.75 1.68 1.05
C PRO A 32 12.21 0.67 2.07
N ALA A 33 11.97 -0.58 1.65
CA ALA A 33 11.31 -1.59 2.47
C ALA A 33 12.14 -1.95 3.70
N THR A 34 13.43 -2.21 3.48
CA THR A 34 14.35 -2.69 4.52
C THR A 34 14.51 -1.72 5.69
N ARG A 35 14.34 -0.41 5.45
CA ARG A 35 14.46 0.62 6.51
C ARG A 35 13.26 0.67 7.44
N LEU A 36 12.09 0.28 6.95
CA LEU A 36 10.82 0.41 7.66
C LEU A 36 10.21 -0.94 8.05
N GLY A 37 10.93 -2.04 7.84
CA GLY A 37 10.44 -3.39 8.12
C GLY A 37 9.27 -3.81 7.23
N LEU A 38 9.10 -3.17 6.07
CA LEU A 38 8.06 -3.50 5.10
C LEU A 38 8.52 -4.61 4.16
N ARG A 39 7.56 -5.31 3.55
CA ARG A 39 7.90 -6.31 2.52
C ARG A 39 8.30 -5.57 1.24
N PRO A 40 9.46 -5.89 0.65
CA PRO A 40 9.83 -5.36 -0.65
C PRO A 40 8.86 -5.88 -1.71
N ASN A 41 8.86 -5.26 -2.89
CA ASN A 41 8.09 -5.74 -4.04
C ASN A 41 6.58 -5.92 -3.79
N THR A 42 6.00 -5.12 -2.90
CA THR A 42 4.64 -5.33 -2.37
C THR A 42 3.81 -4.06 -2.50
N VAL A 43 2.53 -4.20 -2.81
CA VAL A 43 1.55 -3.11 -2.78
C VAL A 43 0.69 -3.24 -1.54
N TYR A 44 0.51 -2.15 -0.82
CA TYR A 44 -0.33 -2.05 0.36
C TYR A 44 -1.45 -1.05 0.09
N TRP A 45 -2.69 -1.39 0.42
CA TRP A 45 -3.81 -0.46 0.35
C TRP A 45 -4.86 -0.78 1.39
N MET A 46 -5.60 0.24 1.82
CA MET A 46 -6.79 0.04 2.63
C MET A 46 -8.00 -0.10 1.71
N SER A 47 -8.73 -1.21 1.79
CA SER A 47 -9.97 -1.36 1.01
C SER A 47 -11.03 -0.41 1.57
N PRO A 48 -11.70 0.38 0.71
CA PRO A 48 -12.82 1.20 1.14
C PRO A 48 -14.07 0.37 1.47
N GLU A 49 -14.16 -0.88 0.99
CA GLU A 49 -15.29 -1.78 1.22
C GLU A 49 -15.23 -2.42 2.61
N ASP A 50 -14.11 -3.02 2.97
CA ASP A 50 -13.98 -3.78 4.22
C ASP A 50 -13.14 -3.08 5.30
N LYS A 51 -12.55 -1.91 4.97
CA LYS A 51 -11.67 -1.12 5.85
C LYS A 51 -10.46 -1.92 6.37
N ARG A 52 -10.01 -2.96 5.66
CA ARG A 52 -8.84 -3.77 6.01
C ARG A 52 -7.63 -3.42 5.17
N LEU A 53 -6.47 -3.83 5.67
CA LEU A 53 -5.21 -3.65 4.96
C LEU A 53 -4.99 -4.83 4.02
N HIS A 54 -4.98 -4.56 2.73
CA HIS A 54 -4.63 -5.52 1.70
C HIS A 54 -3.14 -5.40 1.37
N VAL A 55 -2.50 -6.54 1.18
CA VAL A 55 -1.08 -6.68 0.91
C VAL A 55 -0.91 -7.61 -0.29
N CYS A 56 -0.39 -7.11 -1.40
CA CYS A 56 -0.18 -7.90 -2.61
C CYS A 56 1.31 -7.93 -2.99
N ASP A 57 1.90 -9.12 -3.00
CA ASP A 57 3.26 -9.30 -3.51
C ASP A 57 3.22 -9.34 -5.05
N ILE A 58 3.93 -8.42 -5.70
CA ILE A 58 3.88 -8.26 -7.17
C ILE A 58 4.54 -9.45 -7.90
N GLY A 59 5.52 -10.09 -7.27
CA GLY A 59 6.28 -11.17 -7.90
C GLY A 59 5.48 -12.47 -7.97
N THR A 60 4.79 -12.79 -6.88
CA THR A 60 3.98 -14.01 -6.71
C THR A 60 2.52 -13.80 -7.07
N GLY A 61 2.02 -12.56 -6.97
CA GLY A 61 0.62 -12.21 -7.14
C GLY A 61 -0.27 -12.62 -5.98
N ILE A 62 0.32 -13.02 -4.84
CA ILE A 62 -0.44 -13.44 -3.65
C ILE A 62 -0.95 -12.19 -2.95
N GLU A 63 -2.25 -12.20 -2.65
CA GLU A 63 -2.93 -11.18 -1.87
C GLU A 63 -3.25 -11.71 -0.47
N GLU A 64 -2.85 -10.95 0.54
CA GLU A 64 -3.14 -11.21 1.94
C GLU A 64 -3.94 -10.04 2.51
N VAL A 65 -4.99 -10.36 3.28
CA VAL A 65 -5.77 -9.36 4.01
C VAL A 65 -5.36 -9.40 5.47
N GLN A 66 -4.96 -8.25 5.99
CA GLN A 66 -4.54 -8.05 7.37
C GLN A 66 -5.53 -7.14 8.09
N GLU A 67 -5.67 -7.35 9.40
CA GLU A 67 -6.50 -6.52 10.29
C GLU A 67 -5.60 -5.81 11.31
N PRO A 68 -4.92 -4.71 10.93
CA PRO A 68 -3.97 -4.04 11.82
C PRO A 68 -4.60 -3.54 13.12
N CYS A 69 -5.90 -3.20 13.06
CA CYS A 69 -6.64 -2.59 14.18
C CYS A 69 -7.54 -3.58 14.93
N LYS A 70 -7.30 -4.90 14.82
CA LYS A 70 -8.15 -5.90 15.47
C LYS A 70 -8.16 -5.68 17.00
N GLY A 71 -9.33 -5.37 17.55
CA GLY A 71 -9.52 -5.10 18.98
C GLY A 71 -9.30 -3.65 19.41
N VAL A 72 -8.92 -2.75 18.50
CA VAL A 72 -8.91 -1.30 18.73
C VAL A 72 -10.33 -0.78 18.46
N ALA A 73 -10.91 -0.02 19.40
CA ALA A 73 -12.20 0.64 19.20
C ALA A 73 -12.13 1.47 17.91
N GLU A 74 -13.11 1.31 17.02
CA GLU A 74 -13.13 1.89 15.69
C GLU A 74 -12.78 3.39 15.78
N ALA A 75 -11.57 3.76 15.33
CA ALA A 75 -11.18 5.14 15.31
C ALA A 75 -12.10 5.85 14.31
N SER A 76 -12.77 6.93 14.73
CA SER A 76 -13.62 7.75 13.86
C SER A 76 -12.86 8.41 12.70
N CYS A 77 -11.55 8.22 12.63
CA CYS A 77 -10.67 8.76 11.61
C CYS A 77 -10.59 7.79 10.44
N GLN A 78 -10.76 8.33 9.22
CA GLN A 78 -10.41 7.59 8.00
C GLN A 78 -8.96 7.10 8.10
N PRO A 79 -8.66 5.85 7.69
CA PRO A 79 -7.31 5.35 7.72
C PRO A 79 -6.42 6.21 6.80
N PHE A 80 -5.40 6.85 7.38
CA PHE A 80 -4.42 7.64 6.64
C PHE A 80 -3.01 7.10 6.93
N TRP A 81 -2.15 7.15 5.92
CA TRP A 81 -0.76 6.73 6.04
C TRP A 81 0.04 7.85 6.71
N MET A 82 0.64 7.58 7.88
CA MET A 82 1.67 8.45 8.45
C MET A 82 3.02 8.05 7.84
N ILE A 83 3.51 8.83 6.87
CA ILE A 83 4.89 8.70 6.42
C ILE A 83 5.76 9.48 7.42
N PRO A 84 6.73 8.85 8.09
CA PRO A 84 7.64 9.58 8.97
C PRO A 84 8.38 10.66 8.19
N GLU A 85 8.37 11.91 8.67
CA GLU A 85 9.29 12.92 8.17
C GLU A 85 10.72 12.53 8.57
N HIS A 86 11.60 12.43 7.59
CA HIS A 86 13.03 12.32 7.84
C HIS A 86 13.54 13.70 8.26
N SER A 87 13.88 13.88 9.53
CA SER A 87 14.67 15.01 10.06
C SER A 87 16.16 14.81 9.81
#